data_AF-A0A5J9VZ63-F1
#
_entry.id   AF-A0A5J9VZ63-F1
#
_cell.length_a   1.000
_cell.length_b   1.000
_cell.length_c   1.000
_cell.angle_alpha   90.00
_cell.angle_beta   90.00
_cell.angle_gamma   90.00
#
_symmetry.space_group_name_H-M   'P 1'
#
loop_
_entity.id
_entity.type
_entity.pdbx_description
1 polymer ?
#
loop_
_entity_poly.entity_id
_entity_poly.type
_entity_poly.pdbx_seq_one_letter_code
_entity_poly.pdbx_strand_id
1 'polypeptide(L)'
;MVQVGESTVMAETFDHYAAVTDTQDREGRVWRNKLERVIMEMLDFYRIEQGFEDLARQVARTACHKLVKDMFYEARKQAIVDFHAARNVRIKRDDAVTMTLMKEEYLEAIPWWMATHRECWEVLVDRWCAEDWVDRHEACRQRRLMMQGASHHQGSLSLSEYAARYASHHGVGEINTFKAFALSHKGKYKADIQYNPEDPPEAYSNPSAYDRLSSYSEVAKEVYGQDYDPRSHDLDGEVVMRAGKGKKHGRYWLGDSVIDMASTPTLSQIRARSVSGGPSIRERPTATQPLQAQLEEERARREHLEATLAQQVQEQVQAQVQVQLQAQTQEMFSYFQAQFAAIGHPLQAPLPMWAPRPPISSPPMPGSAGSNAGAGAGVGAGDVDLSAARNLFPQEPPPFDP
;
A
#
# COMPACT_ATOMS: atom_id res chain seq x y z
N MET A 1 -35.99 2.69 -9.00
CA MET A 1 -36.07 3.95 -8.22
C MET A 1 -36.99 3.75 -7.04
N VAL A 2 -36.76 4.47 -5.94
CA VAL A 2 -37.60 4.46 -4.73
C VAL A 2 -37.84 5.88 -4.26
N GLN A 3 -39.02 6.16 -3.71
CA GLN A 3 -39.30 7.43 -3.06
C GLN A 3 -38.77 7.38 -1.62
N VAL A 4 -37.90 8.32 -1.29
CA VAL A 4 -37.36 8.51 0.06
C VAL A 4 -37.60 9.98 0.43
N GLY A 5 -38.59 10.22 1.28
CA GLY A 5 -39.09 11.58 1.54
C GLY A 5 -39.70 12.19 0.28
N GLU A 6 -39.24 13.38 -0.09
CA GLU A 6 -39.72 14.12 -1.28
C GLU A 6 -38.90 13.82 -2.55
N SER A 7 -37.84 13.01 -2.44
CA SER A 7 -36.93 12.72 -3.55
C SER A 7 -37.09 11.30 -4.08
N THR A 8 -37.01 11.16 -5.40
CA THR A 8 -36.94 9.85 -6.06
C THR A 8 -35.47 9.51 -6.29
N VAL A 9 -34.99 8.47 -5.61
CA VAL A 9 -33.57 8.06 -5.62
C VAL A 9 -33.40 6.65 -6.14
N MET A 10 -32.19 6.31 -6.58
CA MET A 10 -31.87 4.93 -6.93
C MET A 10 -31.81 4.07 -5.66
N ALA A 11 -32.32 2.83 -5.73
CA ALA A 11 -32.27 1.86 -4.64
C ALA A 11 -30.87 1.24 -4.50
N GLU A 12 -29.89 2.02 -4.06
CA GLU A 12 -28.48 1.61 -3.96
C GLU A 12 -28.14 0.82 -2.71
N THR A 13 -28.95 0.98 -1.66
CA THR A 13 -28.76 0.29 -0.40
C THR A 13 -29.97 -0.60 -0.14
N PHE A 14 -29.75 -1.70 0.57
CA PHE A 14 -30.87 -2.56 0.96
C PHE A 14 -31.88 -1.81 1.85
N ASP A 15 -31.44 -0.80 2.59
CA ASP A 15 -32.30 0.01 3.45
C ASP A 15 -33.30 0.87 2.66
N HIS A 16 -33.00 1.24 1.40
CA HIS A 16 -33.95 1.92 0.52
C HIS A 16 -35.24 1.12 0.28
N TYR A 17 -35.17 -0.21 0.36
CA TYR A 17 -36.33 -1.09 0.21
C TYR A 17 -37.26 -1.09 1.43
N ALA A 18 -36.83 -0.52 2.57
CA ALA A 18 -37.71 -0.32 3.72
C ALA A 18 -38.77 0.76 3.47
N ALA A 19 -38.48 1.72 2.57
CA ALA A 19 -39.38 2.81 2.20
C ALA A 19 -40.47 2.39 1.18
N VAL A 20 -40.38 1.16 0.65
CA VAL A 20 -41.31 0.67 -0.36
C VAL A 20 -42.30 -0.30 0.28
N THR A 21 -43.58 0.08 0.29
CA THR A 21 -44.67 -0.80 0.71
C THR A 21 -44.66 -2.08 -0.13
N ASP A 22 -44.87 -3.21 0.54
CA ASP A 22 -44.96 -4.49 -0.14
C ASP A 22 -46.32 -4.66 -0.85
N THR A 23 -46.35 -5.60 -1.77
CA THR A 23 -47.55 -6.02 -2.50
C THR A 23 -47.73 -7.52 -2.36
N GLN A 24 -48.98 -7.98 -2.36
CA GLN A 24 -49.31 -9.39 -2.18
C GLN A 24 -48.46 -10.32 -3.06
N ASP A 25 -47.87 -11.35 -2.44
CA ASP A 25 -47.10 -12.37 -3.13
C ASP A 25 -48.00 -13.46 -3.75
N ARG A 26 -47.37 -14.47 -4.37
CA ARG A 26 -48.07 -15.60 -5.00
C ARG A 26 -48.85 -16.46 -3.99
N GLU A 27 -48.46 -16.45 -2.72
CA GLU A 27 -49.07 -17.20 -1.62
C GLU A 27 -50.09 -16.35 -0.83
N GLY A 28 -50.31 -15.11 -1.25
CA GLY A 28 -51.23 -14.19 -0.59
C GLY A 28 -50.65 -13.43 0.60
N ARG A 29 -49.36 -13.59 0.89
CA ARG A 29 -48.64 -12.93 1.99
C ARG A 29 -48.33 -11.48 1.64
N VAL A 30 -48.38 -10.62 2.65
CA VAL A 30 -48.01 -9.20 2.55
C VAL A 30 -47.14 -8.87 3.75
N TRP A 31 -45.96 -8.34 3.50
CA TRP A 31 -45.04 -7.87 4.54
C TRP A 31 -45.15 -6.36 4.73
N ARG A 32 -44.47 -5.80 5.75
CA ARG A 32 -44.54 -4.36 5.99
C ARG A 32 -43.91 -3.55 4.85
N ASN A 33 -42.83 -4.08 4.27
CA ASN A 33 -42.11 -3.47 3.17
C ASN A 33 -41.34 -4.52 2.36
N LYS A 34 -40.82 -4.11 1.20
CA LYS A 34 -40.06 -4.99 0.30
C LYS A 34 -38.79 -5.54 0.94
N LEU A 35 -38.16 -4.79 1.86
CA LEU A 35 -37.00 -5.27 2.61
C LEU A 35 -37.34 -6.51 3.42
N GLU A 36 -38.39 -6.43 4.24
CA GLU A 36 -38.83 -7.52 5.10
C GLU A 36 -39.24 -8.74 4.27
N ARG A 37 -39.95 -8.52 3.16
CA ARG A 37 -40.27 -9.58 2.21
C ARG A 37 -39.04 -10.36 1.75
N VAL A 38 -38.01 -9.67 1.27
CA VAL A 38 -36.79 -10.33 0.78
C VAL A 38 -36.13 -11.17 1.86
N ILE A 39 -36.07 -10.68 3.10
CA ILE A 39 -35.53 -11.44 4.24
C ILE A 39 -36.38 -12.67 4.50
N MET A 40 -37.70 -12.53 4.58
CA MET A 40 -38.58 -13.61 4.97
C MET A 40 -38.68 -14.69 3.88
N GLU A 41 -38.81 -14.30 2.61
CA GLU A 41 -38.77 -15.24 1.48
C GLU A 41 -37.44 -16.00 1.41
N MET A 42 -36.31 -15.34 1.73
CA MET A 42 -35.02 -16.03 1.83
C MET A 42 -35.01 -17.06 2.96
N LEU A 43 -35.60 -16.72 4.11
CA LEU A 43 -35.63 -17.60 5.28
C LEU A 43 -36.59 -18.79 5.11
N ASP A 44 -37.61 -18.69 4.24
CA ASP A 44 -38.52 -19.80 3.91
C ASP A 44 -37.77 -21.05 3.38
N PHE A 45 -36.59 -20.87 2.80
CA PHE A 45 -35.76 -21.97 2.30
C PHE A 45 -35.00 -22.74 3.40
N TYR A 46 -35.01 -22.26 4.65
CA TYR A 46 -34.21 -22.80 5.74
C TYR A 46 -35.06 -23.23 6.92
N ARG A 47 -34.60 -24.27 7.62
CA ARG A 47 -35.09 -24.61 8.96
C ARG A 47 -34.20 -23.92 9.98
N ILE A 48 -34.77 -23.01 10.75
CA ILE A 48 -34.06 -22.25 11.78
C ILE A 48 -34.18 -22.99 13.11
N GLU A 49 -33.06 -23.14 13.82
CA GLU A 49 -33.04 -23.70 15.17
C GLU A 49 -33.76 -22.77 16.15
N GLN A 50 -34.51 -23.36 17.08
CA GLN A 50 -35.29 -22.60 18.06
C GLN A 50 -34.38 -21.69 18.90
N GLY A 51 -34.73 -20.40 19.00
CA GLY A 51 -33.95 -19.40 19.73
C GLY A 51 -32.88 -18.68 18.88
N PHE A 52 -32.68 -19.08 17.62
CA PHE A 52 -31.76 -18.45 16.68
C PHE A 52 -32.45 -17.62 15.59
N GLU A 53 -33.75 -17.36 15.71
CA GLU A 53 -34.55 -16.67 14.70
C GLU A 53 -34.08 -15.22 14.48
N ASP A 54 -33.71 -14.52 15.55
CA ASP A 54 -33.17 -13.16 15.46
C ASP A 54 -31.79 -13.13 14.80
N LEU A 55 -30.94 -14.10 15.14
CA LEU A 55 -29.61 -14.24 14.52
C LEU A 55 -29.74 -14.55 13.03
N ALA A 56 -30.64 -15.46 12.65
CA ALA A 56 -30.91 -15.79 11.26
C ALA A 56 -31.37 -14.56 10.47
N ARG A 57 -32.28 -13.74 11.03
CA ARG A 57 -32.70 -12.46 10.44
C ARG A 57 -31.54 -11.48 10.29
N GLN A 58 -30.66 -11.38 11.30
CA GLN A 58 -29.48 -10.52 11.22
C GLN A 58 -28.48 -10.98 10.14
N VAL A 59 -28.24 -12.29 10.04
CA VAL A 59 -27.36 -12.87 9.02
C VAL A 59 -27.92 -12.65 7.62
N ALA A 60 -29.21 -12.92 7.42
CA ALA A 60 -29.89 -12.67 6.15
C ALA A 60 -29.83 -11.19 5.75
N ARG A 61 -30.14 -10.27 6.69
CA ARG A 61 -30.02 -8.82 6.46
C ARG A 61 -28.60 -8.42 6.03
N THR A 62 -27.59 -8.93 6.73
CA THR A 62 -26.17 -8.63 6.43
C THR A 62 -25.80 -9.13 5.03
N ALA A 63 -26.27 -10.32 4.65
CA ALA A 63 -26.04 -10.86 3.31
C ALA A 63 -26.74 -10.00 2.24
N CYS A 64 -28.00 -9.61 2.44
CA CYS A 64 -28.73 -8.76 1.51
C CYS A 64 -28.09 -7.38 1.33
N HIS A 65 -27.57 -6.76 2.41
CA HIS A 65 -26.82 -5.50 2.32
C HIS A 65 -25.64 -5.60 1.35
N LYS A 66 -24.90 -6.71 1.40
CA LYS A 66 -23.79 -6.96 0.49
C LYS A 66 -24.29 -7.22 -0.94
N LEU A 67 -25.28 -8.11 -1.10
CA LEU A 67 -25.78 -8.52 -2.42
C LEU A 67 -26.36 -7.36 -3.23
N VAL A 68 -27.16 -6.47 -2.63
CA VAL A 68 -27.72 -5.30 -3.33
C VAL A 68 -26.59 -4.39 -3.84
N LYS A 69 -25.56 -4.19 -3.03
CA LYS A 69 -24.40 -3.38 -3.43
C LYS A 69 -23.61 -4.05 -4.55
N ASP A 70 -23.38 -5.36 -4.46
CA ASP A 70 -22.63 -6.13 -5.45
C ASP A 70 -23.40 -6.24 -6.78
N MET A 71 -24.74 -6.30 -6.74
CA MET A 71 -25.60 -6.39 -7.93
C MET A 71 -25.31 -5.27 -8.95
N PHE A 72 -25.05 -4.04 -8.49
CA PHE A 72 -24.67 -2.93 -9.37
C PHE A 72 -23.39 -3.24 -10.16
N TYR A 73 -22.37 -3.79 -9.52
CA TYR A 73 -21.10 -4.13 -10.16
C TYR A 73 -21.21 -5.40 -11.02
N GLU A 74 -21.97 -6.40 -10.58
CA GLU A 74 -22.23 -7.62 -11.35
C GLU A 74 -23.03 -7.34 -12.63
N ALA A 75 -24.01 -6.43 -12.56
CA ALA A 75 -24.80 -6.02 -13.72
C ALA A 75 -23.94 -5.35 -14.79
N ARG A 76 -22.99 -4.48 -14.40
CA ARG A 76 -22.01 -3.88 -15.32
C ARG A 76 -21.17 -4.95 -16.02
N LYS A 77 -20.60 -5.89 -15.25
CA LYS A 77 -19.80 -6.99 -15.80
C LYS A 77 -20.61 -7.86 -16.76
N GLN A 78 -21.86 -8.14 -16.40
CA GLN A 78 -22.77 -8.91 -17.25
C GLN A 78 -23.02 -8.20 -18.59
N ALA A 79 -23.32 -6.90 -18.56
CA ALA A 79 -23.53 -6.13 -19.78
C ALA A 79 -22.30 -6.08 -20.69
N ILE A 80 -21.09 -5.95 -20.12
CA ILE A 80 -19.85 -6.03 -20.91
C ILE A 80 -19.72 -7.39 -21.60
N VAL A 81 -19.91 -8.48 -20.87
CA VAL A 81 -19.83 -9.83 -21.43
C VAL A 81 -20.88 -10.03 -22.53
N ASP A 82 -22.12 -9.61 -22.28
CA ASP A 82 -23.24 -9.77 -23.22
C ASP A 82 -23.04 -8.94 -24.50
N PHE A 83 -22.55 -7.70 -24.35
CA PHE A 83 -22.24 -6.80 -25.47
C PHE A 83 -21.24 -7.43 -26.45
N HIS A 84 -20.16 -8.01 -25.92
CA HIS A 84 -19.14 -8.66 -26.74
C HIS A 84 -19.60 -10.01 -27.27
N ALA A 85 -20.37 -10.77 -26.48
CA ALA A 85 -20.95 -12.04 -26.93
C ALA A 85 -21.89 -11.84 -28.13
N ALA A 86 -22.69 -10.77 -28.15
CA ALA A 86 -23.54 -10.41 -29.28
C ALA A 86 -22.75 -10.09 -30.56
N ARG A 87 -21.46 -9.73 -30.42
CA ARG A 87 -20.50 -9.48 -31.51
C ARG A 87 -19.59 -10.68 -31.79
N ASN A 88 -19.93 -11.85 -31.26
CA ASN A 88 -19.15 -13.10 -31.37
C ASN A 88 -17.74 -13.04 -30.74
N VAL A 89 -17.52 -12.13 -29.80
CA VAL A 89 -16.28 -12.03 -29.02
C VAL A 89 -16.52 -12.58 -27.61
N ARG A 90 -15.75 -13.60 -27.22
CA ARG A 90 -15.86 -14.17 -25.87
C ARG A 90 -14.91 -13.46 -24.92
N ILE A 91 -15.48 -12.85 -23.88
CA ILE A 91 -14.73 -12.20 -22.81
C ILE A 91 -14.96 -12.95 -21.51
N LYS A 92 -13.89 -13.23 -20.76
CA LYS A 92 -14.01 -13.84 -19.44
C LYS A 92 -14.49 -12.79 -18.44
N ARG A 93 -15.24 -13.21 -17.42
CA ARG A 93 -15.73 -12.29 -16.38
C ARG A 93 -14.61 -11.52 -15.70
N ASP A 94 -13.43 -12.12 -15.54
CA ASP A 94 -12.27 -11.49 -14.92
C ASP A 94 -11.70 -10.34 -15.78
N ASP A 95 -11.69 -10.53 -17.10
CA ASP A 95 -11.23 -9.51 -18.05
C ASP A 95 -12.23 -8.33 -18.10
N ALA A 96 -13.54 -8.65 -18.10
CA ALA A 96 -14.62 -7.67 -18.11
C ALA A 96 -14.58 -6.69 -16.91
N VAL A 97 -13.93 -7.06 -15.79
CA VAL A 97 -13.74 -6.17 -14.64
C VAL A 97 -12.94 -4.91 -15.03
N THR A 98 -12.01 -5.05 -15.96
CA THR A 98 -11.09 -3.97 -16.39
C THR A 98 -11.57 -3.19 -17.60
N MET A 99 -12.66 -3.61 -18.22
CA MET A 99 -13.21 -2.99 -19.42
C MET A 99 -14.26 -1.93 -19.06
N THR A 100 -14.47 -1.01 -20.00
CA THR A 100 -15.52 0.00 -19.94
C THR A 100 -16.12 0.11 -21.34
N LEU A 101 -17.45 0.19 -21.42
CA LEU A 101 -18.19 0.48 -22.64
C LEU A 101 -18.63 1.95 -22.65
N MET A 102 -18.96 2.45 -23.83
CA MET A 102 -19.65 3.73 -24.01
C MET A 102 -21.11 3.61 -23.58
N LYS A 103 -21.77 4.75 -23.33
CA LYS A 103 -23.17 4.77 -22.87
C LYS A 103 -24.08 4.02 -23.85
N GLU A 104 -23.92 4.26 -25.14
CA GLU A 104 -24.71 3.65 -26.22
C GLU A 104 -24.54 2.13 -26.24
N GLU A 105 -23.31 1.65 -26.06
CA GLU A 105 -22.97 0.23 -26.02
C GLU A 105 -23.60 -0.48 -24.83
N TYR A 106 -23.61 0.16 -23.65
CA TYR A 106 -24.35 -0.37 -22.50
C TYR A 106 -25.87 -0.41 -22.74
N LEU A 107 -26.43 0.56 -23.46
CA LEU A 107 -27.87 0.59 -23.77
C LEU A 107 -28.28 -0.48 -24.80
N GLU A 108 -27.34 -1.00 -25.59
CA GLU A 108 -27.57 -2.18 -26.44
C GLU A 108 -27.52 -3.49 -25.65
N ALA A 109 -26.73 -3.53 -24.57
CA ALA A 109 -26.48 -4.74 -23.78
C ALA A 109 -27.29 -4.79 -22.48
N ILE A 110 -28.61 -4.58 -22.59
CA ILE A 110 -29.51 -4.65 -21.43
C ILE A 110 -29.66 -6.11 -20.98
N PRO A 111 -29.31 -6.46 -19.72
CA PRO A 111 -29.54 -7.80 -19.21
C PRO A 111 -31.03 -8.17 -19.27
N TRP A 112 -31.35 -9.42 -19.61
CA TRP A 112 -32.73 -9.88 -19.80
C TRP A 112 -33.65 -9.58 -18.60
N TRP A 113 -33.12 -9.66 -17.37
CA TRP A 113 -33.86 -9.39 -16.13
C TRP A 113 -34.09 -7.89 -15.87
N MET A 114 -33.44 -7.00 -16.63
CA MET A 114 -33.68 -5.55 -16.65
C MET A 114 -34.44 -5.09 -17.91
N ALA A 115 -34.72 -5.98 -18.86
CA ALA A 115 -35.28 -5.60 -20.16
C ALA A 115 -36.62 -4.86 -20.05
N THR A 116 -37.44 -5.20 -19.05
CA THR A 116 -38.72 -4.54 -18.75
C THR A 116 -38.58 -3.20 -18.03
N HIS A 117 -37.37 -2.85 -17.60
CA HIS A 117 -37.06 -1.68 -16.77
C HIS A 117 -35.93 -0.84 -17.40
N ARG A 118 -36.06 -0.51 -18.68
CA ARG A 118 -35.05 0.24 -19.46
C ARG A 118 -34.67 1.58 -18.82
N GLU A 119 -35.63 2.32 -18.30
CA GLU A 119 -35.36 3.60 -17.61
C GLU A 119 -34.47 3.40 -16.37
N CYS A 120 -34.68 2.32 -15.62
CA CYS A 120 -33.81 1.99 -14.50
C CYS A 120 -32.42 1.57 -14.95
N TRP A 121 -32.31 0.87 -16.09
CA TRP A 121 -31.02 0.52 -16.69
C TRP A 121 -30.23 1.76 -17.10
N GLU A 122 -30.88 2.72 -17.77
CA GLU A 122 -30.24 3.96 -18.19
C GLU A 122 -29.66 4.74 -17.01
N VAL A 123 -30.37 4.81 -15.88
CA VAL A 123 -29.84 5.41 -14.64
C VAL A 123 -28.57 4.72 -14.13
N LEU A 124 -28.44 3.39 -14.27
CA LEU A 124 -27.21 2.68 -13.90
C LEU A 124 -26.07 3.01 -14.86
N VAL A 125 -26.37 3.06 -16.16
CA VAL A 125 -25.39 3.37 -17.22
C VAL A 125 -24.85 4.78 -17.06
N ASP A 126 -25.72 5.78 -16.88
CA ASP A 126 -25.33 7.17 -16.64
C ASP A 126 -24.33 7.29 -15.50
N ARG A 127 -24.53 6.49 -14.45
CA ARG A 127 -23.63 6.46 -13.31
C ARG A 127 -22.29 5.81 -13.60
N TRP A 128 -22.23 4.74 -14.40
CA TRP A 128 -20.96 4.13 -14.81
C TRP A 128 -20.17 5.00 -15.78
N CYS A 129 -20.87 5.81 -16.57
CA CYS A 129 -20.29 6.73 -17.55
C CYS A 129 -20.00 8.14 -17.01
N ALA A 130 -20.40 8.44 -15.76
CA ALA A 130 -20.06 9.70 -15.11
C ALA A 130 -18.54 9.82 -14.89
N GLU A 131 -17.96 10.98 -15.19
CA GLU A 131 -16.52 11.25 -15.11
C GLU A 131 -15.96 10.95 -13.71
N ASP A 132 -16.66 11.40 -12.68
CA ASP A 132 -16.28 11.18 -11.29
C ASP A 132 -16.35 9.70 -10.86
N TRP A 133 -17.14 8.87 -11.54
CA TRP A 133 -17.18 7.43 -11.30
C TRP A 133 -15.94 6.73 -11.84
N VAL A 134 -15.49 7.08 -13.04
CA VAL A 134 -14.29 6.52 -13.66
C VAL A 134 -13.07 6.81 -12.80
N ASP A 135 -12.91 8.06 -12.36
CA ASP A 135 -11.83 8.48 -11.46
C ASP A 135 -11.86 7.74 -10.12
N ARG A 136 -13.05 7.65 -9.49
CA ARG A 136 -13.22 6.92 -8.23
C ARG A 136 -12.93 5.43 -8.41
N HIS A 137 -13.35 4.83 -9.52
CA HIS A 137 -13.12 3.42 -9.82
C HIS A 137 -11.62 3.15 -10.04
N GLU A 138 -10.94 3.98 -10.82
CA GLU A 138 -9.50 3.85 -11.08
C GLU A 138 -8.69 4.11 -9.81
N ALA A 139 -9.02 5.12 -9.01
CA ALA A 139 -8.37 5.35 -7.72
C ALA A 139 -8.55 4.15 -6.76
N CYS A 140 -9.72 3.50 -6.76
CA CYS A 140 -9.91 2.25 -6.00
C CYS A 140 -9.08 1.09 -6.57
N ARG A 141 -8.93 1.00 -7.89
CA ARG A 141 -8.08 0.01 -8.55
C ARG A 141 -6.60 0.24 -8.21
N GLN A 142 -6.10 1.46 -8.33
CA GLN A 142 -4.73 1.82 -7.97
C GLN A 142 -4.44 1.49 -6.50
N ARG A 143 -5.36 1.80 -5.58
CA ARG A 143 -5.23 1.39 -4.17
C ARG A 143 -5.17 -0.13 -3.98
N ARG A 144 -5.90 -0.91 -4.79
CA ARG A 144 -5.82 -2.38 -4.76
C ARG A 144 -4.51 -2.89 -5.35
N LEU A 145 -3.96 -2.24 -6.37
CA LEU A 145 -2.66 -2.59 -6.96
C LEU A 145 -1.50 -2.29 -5.99
N MET A 146 -1.65 -1.25 -5.16
CA MET A 146 -0.70 -0.95 -4.08
C MET A 146 -0.72 -1.98 -2.93
N MET A 147 -1.71 -2.88 -2.88
CA MET A 147 -1.71 -3.95 -1.88
C MET A 147 -0.64 -4.98 -2.24
N GLN A 148 0.29 -5.21 -1.31
CA GLN A 148 1.49 -6.02 -1.48
C GLN A 148 1.24 -7.55 -1.52
N GLY A 149 0.08 -7.99 -2.02
CA GLY A 149 -0.29 -9.40 -2.16
C GLY A 149 -1.49 -9.84 -1.33
N ALA A 150 -1.75 -11.16 -1.36
CA ALA A 150 -2.87 -11.76 -0.65
C ALA A 150 -2.74 -11.52 0.87
N SER A 151 -3.83 -11.10 1.50
CA SER A 151 -3.85 -10.84 2.94
C SER A 151 -3.60 -12.11 3.75
N HIS A 152 -4.13 -13.27 3.32
CA HIS A 152 -3.85 -14.59 3.85
C HIS A 152 -4.36 -15.68 2.87
N HIS A 153 -3.97 -16.94 3.08
CA HIS A 153 -4.30 -18.09 2.24
C HIS A 153 -5.28 -19.09 2.89
N GLN A 154 -5.99 -18.66 3.92
CA GLN A 154 -7.00 -19.47 4.63
C GLN A 154 -8.23 -19.78 3.75
N GLY A 155 -8.52 -18.93 2.76
CA GLY A 155 -9.77 -19.00 2.00
C GLY A 155 -10.97 -18.72 2.92
N SER A 156 -11.98 -19.59 2.87
CA SER A 156 -13.17 -19.50 3.74
C SER A 156 -13.00 -20.18 5.09
N LEU A 157 -11.83 -20.76 5.37
CA LEU A 157 -11.57 -21.45 6.62
C LEU A 157 -11.28 -20.44 7.73
N SER A 158 -11.72 -20.77 8.94
CA SER A 158 -11.18 -20.16 10.15
C SER A 158 -9.71 -20.56 10.35
N LEU A 159 -9.01 -19.83 11.21
CA LEU A 159 -7.59 -20.09 11.49
C LEU A 159 -7.39 -21.46 12.16
N SER A 160 -8.30 -21.87 13.05
CA SER A 160 -8.30 -23.19 13.68
C SER A 160 -8.56 -24.30 12.68
N GLU A 161 -9.50 -24.14 11.76
CA GLU A 161 -9.73 -25.10 10.68
C GLU A 161 -8.54 -25.19 9.72
N TYR A 162 -7.91 -24.05 9.40
CA TYR A 162 -6.67 -24.04 8.62
C TYR A 162 -5.57 -24.82 9.33
N ALA A 163 -5.41 -24.62 10.65
CA ALA A 163 -4.42 -25.31 11.47
C ALA A 163 -4.64 -26.84 11.44
N ALA A 164 -5.87 -27.29 11.69
CA ALA A 164 -6.22 -28.70 11.68
C ALA A 164 -5.99 -29.35 10.29
N ARG A 165 -6.35 -28.65 9.21
CA ARG A 165 -6.13 -29.15 7.84
C ARG A 165 -4.65 -29.19 7.46
N TYR A 166 -3.87 -28.20 7.88
CA TYR A 166 -2.42 -28.20 7.66
C TYR A 166 -1.78 -29.38 8.42
N ALA A 167 -2.12 -29.55 9.70
CA ALA A 167 -1.59 -30.64 10.52
C ALA A 167 -1.90 -32.02 9.93
N SER A 168 -3.16 -32.23 9.53
CA SER A 168 -3.61 -33.47 8.87
C SER A 168 -2.91 -33.72 7.53
N HIS A 169 -2.71 -32.69 6.70
CA HIS A 169 -2.11 -32.85 5.37
C HIS A 169 -0.61 -33.16 5.43
N HIS A 170 0.12 -32.53 6.35
CA HIS A 170 1.57 -32.70 6.50
C HIS A 170 1.98 -33.77 7.50
N GLY A 171 1.00 -34.45 8.13
CA GLY A 171 1.25 -35.49 9.12
C GLY A 171 1.98 -34.98 10.37
N VAL A 172 1.82 -33.70 10.69
CA VAL A 172 2.41 -33.08 11.89
C VAL A 172 1.40 -33.07 13.04
N GLY A 173 1.89 -33.03 14.27
CA GLY A 173 1.04 -32.81 15.45
C GLY A 173 0.29 -31.48 15.38
N GLU A 174 -0.64 -31.28 16.32
CA GLU A 174 -1.39 -30.03 16.43
C GLU A 174 -0.45 -28.82 16.41
N ILE A 175 -0.79 -27.83 15.58
CA ILE A 175 -0.05 -26.58 15.51
C ILE A 175 -0.81 -25.51 16.29
N ASN A 176 -0.08 -24.73 17.08
CA ASN A 176 -0.66 -23.59 17.78
C ASN A 176 -1.09 -22.50 16.79
N THR A 177 -1.95 -21.62 17.28
CA THR A 177 -2.53 -20.49 16.55
C THR A 177 -1.51 -19.46 16.07
N PHE A 178 -0.37 -19.27 16.75
CA PHE A 178 0.72 -18.41 16.28
C PHE A 178 1.36 -18.96 15.00
N LYS A 179 1.73 -20.23 15.01
CA LYS A 179 2.32 -20.93 13.86
C LYS A 179 1.30 -21.05 12.72
N ALA A 180 0.04 -21.34 13.04
CA ALA A 180 -1.04 -21.37 12.06
C ALA A 180 -1.19 -20.02 11.37
N PHE A 181 -1.12 -18.90 12.12
CA PHE A 181 -1.19 -17.55 11.55
C PHE A 181 -0.04 -17.37 10.56
N ALA A 182 1.20 -17.62 10.98
CA ALA A 182 2.37 -17.47 10.13
C ALA A 182 2.26 -18.28 8.83
N LEU A 183 1.95 -19.58 8.91
CA LEU A 183 1.79 -20.45 7.75
C LEU A 183 0.68 -19.99 6.82
N SER A 184 -0.45 -19.54 7.38
CA SER A 184 -1.56 -19.03 6.58
C SER A 184 -1.21 -17.77 5.77
N HIS A 185 -0.19 -17.03 6.18
CA HIS A 185 0.35 -15.88 5.45
C HIS A 185 1.48 -16.24 4.48
N LYS A 186 1.99 -17.48 4.51
CA LYS A 186 2.96 -18.03 3.54
C LYS A 186 2.28 -18.78 2.39
N GLY A 187 1.20 -19.52 2.66
CA GLY A 187 0.53 -20.28 1.61
C GLY A 187 -0.70 -21.08 2.06
N LYS A 188 -1.31 -21.77 1.10
CA LYS A 188 -2.45 -22.68 1.37
C LYS A 188 -1.97 -23.87 2.21
N TYR A 189 -2.88 -24.50 2.97
CA TYR A 189 -2.52 -25.61 3.86
C TYR A 189 -1.86 -26.81 3.14
N LYS A 190 -2.12 -26.99 1.83
CA LYS A 190 -1.53 -28.05 1.00
C LYS A 190 -0.11 -27.76 0.52
N ALA A 191 0.33 -26.50 0.60
CA ALA A 191 1.65 -26.12 0.12
C ALA A 191 2.73 -26.69 1.05
N ASP A 192 3.88 -27.05 0.49
CA ASP A 192 5.06 -27.42 1.26
C ASP A 192 5.72 -26.15 1.83
N ILE A 193 5.17 -25.68 2.94
CA ILE A 193 5.58 -24.46 3.62
C ILE A 193 5.89 -24.77 5.08
N GLN A 194 6.95 -24.17 5.59
CA GLN A 194 7.34 -24.26 6.99
C GLN A 194 7.56 -22.87 7.56
N TYR A 195 7.32 -22.72 8.87
CA TYR A 195 7.58 -21.48 9.58
C TYR A 195 8.97 -21.52 10.18
N ASN A 196 9.79 -20.51 9.89
CA ASN A 196 11.09 -20.28 10.51
C ASN A 196 11.10 -18.87 11.13
N PRO A 197 11.49 -18.71 12.41
CA PRO A 197 11.56 -17.39 13.05
C PRO A 197 12.54 -16.43 12.35
N GLU A 198 13.56 -16.95 11.66
CA GLU A 198 14.54 -16.16 10.92
C GLU A 198 14.09 -15.82 9.49
N ASP A 199 12.84 -16.16 9.12
CA ASP A 199 12.30 -15.82 7.81
C ASP A 199 12.19 -14.30 7.63
N PRO A 200 12.73 -13.72 6.55
CA PRO A 200 12.60 -12.30 6.29
C PRO A 200 11.16 -11.97 5.82
N PRO A 201 10.76 -10.68 5.78
CA PRO A 201 9.41 -10.26 5.38
C PRO A 201 8.93 -10.81 4.03
N GLU A 202 9.86 -11.02 3.09
CA GLU A 202 9.61 -11.54 1.73
C GLU A 202 9.15 -13.00 1.72
N ALA A 203 9.36 -13.75 2.82
CA ALA A 203 8.87 -15.12 2.95
C ALA A 203 7.34 -15.19 3.08
N TYR A 204 6.68 -14.06 3.31
CA TYR A 204 5.23 -13.93 3.48
C TYR A 204 4.61 -13.24 2.26
N SER A 205 3.37 -13.61 1.93
CA SER A 205 2.62 -12.96 0.84
C SER A 205 2.23 -11.52 1.12
N ASN A 206 2.39 -11.07 2.36
CA ASN A 206 2.20 -9.68 2.76
C ASN A 206 3.17 -9.37 3.90
N PRO A 207 4.08 -8.37 3.74
CA PRO A 207 5.07 -8.02 4.76
C PRO A 207 4.48 -7.68 6.14
N SER A 208 3.24 -7.18 6.19
CA SER A 208 2.58 -6.88 7.48
C SER A 208 2.35 -8.12 8.35
N ALA A 209 2.43 -9.33 7.79
CA ALA A 209 2.39 -10.57 8.57
C ALA A 209 3.65 -10.71 9.44
N TYR A 210 4.81 -10.41 8.88
CA TYR A 210 6.08 -10.40 9.58
C TYR A 210 6.04 -9.39 10.74
N ASP A 211 5.66 -8.14 10.48
CA ASP A 211 5.60 -7.11 11.52
C ASP A 211 4.71 -7.51 12.71
N ARG A 212 3.58 -8.16 12.42
CA ARG A 212 2.66 -8.66 13.46
C ARG A 212 3.27 -9.79 14.28
N LEU A 213 3.92 -10.75 13.62
CA LEU A 213 4.56 -11.89 14.27
C LEU A 213 5.77 -11.46 15.12
N SER A 214 6.60 -10.58 14.58
CA SER A 214 7.78 -10.03 15.25
C SER A 214 7.37 -9.19 16.47
N SER A 215 6.39 -8.29 16.29
CA SER A 215 5.88 -7.47 17.40
C SER A 215 5.22 -8.32 18.49
N TYR A 216 4.44 -9.34 18.13
CA TYR A 216 3.90 -10.29 19.11
C TYR A 216 5.03 -11.01 19.86
N SER A 217 6.05 -11.50 19.14
CA SER A 217 7.16 -12.25 19.73
C SER A 217 7.98 -11.41 20.71
N GLU A 218 8.27 -10.15 20.37
CA GLU A 218 8.95 -9.21 21.25
C GLU A 218 8.15 -8.94 22.53
N VAL A 219 6.86 -8.63 22.40
CA VAL A 219 6.00 -8.36 23.55
C VAL A 219 5.81 -9.62 24.41
N ALA A 220 5.69 -10.79 23.80
CA ALA A 220 5.60 -12.05 24.52
C ALA A 220 6.85 -12.31 25.37
N LYS A 221 8.05 -11.99 24.84
CA LYS A 221 9.31 -12.06 25.60
C LYS A 221 9.39 -11.05 26.74
N GLU A 222 8.82 -9.87 26.58
CA GLU A 222 8.71 -8.89 27.66
C GLU A 222 7.75 -9.36 28.77
N VAL A 223 6.67 -10.07 28.42
CA VAL A 223 5.65 -10.55 29.36
C VAL A 223 6.08 -11.83 30.08
N TYR A 224 6.63 -12.82 29.36
CA TYR A 224 6.93 -14.15 29.89
C TYR A 224 8.42 -14.43 30.10
N GLY A 225 9.31 -13.57 29.60
CA GLY A 225 10.77 -13.72 29.69
C GLY A 225 11.43 -13.97 28.34
N GLN A 226 12.75 -13.70 28.25
CA GLN A 226 13.49 -13.68 26.99
C GLN A 226 13.57 -15.04 26.28
N ASP A 227 13.49 -16.13 27.04
CA ASP A 227 13.52 -17.51 26.54
C ASP A 227 12.16 -18.02 26.05
N TYR A 228 11.12 -17.17 26.10
CA TYR A 228 9.79 -17.55 25.64
C TYR A 228 9.79 -17.85 24.14
N ASP A 229 9.33 -19.04 23.79
CA ASP A 229 9.13 -19.46 22.41
C ASP A 229 7.64 -19.33 22.03
N PRO A 230 7.26 -18.40 21.13
CA PRO A 230 5.88 -18.25 20.64
C PRO A 230 5.31 -19.51 19.97
N ARG A 231 6.16 -20.48 19.60
CA ARG A 231 5.73 -21.76 19.01
C ARG A 231 5.29 -22.79 20.05
N SER A 232 5.40 -22.48 21.33
CA SER A 232 5.06 -23.42 22.40
C SER A 232 3.63 -23.27 22.93
N HIS A 233 2.97 -22.14 22.70
CA HIS A 233 1.63 -21.85 23.20
C HIS A 233 0.76 -21.16 22.14
N ASP A 234 -0.55 -21.18 22.35
CA ASP A 234 -1.50 -20.40 21.56
C ASP A 234 -1.34 -18.89 21.78
N LEU A 235 -1.97 -18.11 20.89
CA LEU A 235 -1.97 -16.66 20.95
C LEU A 235 -2.63 -16.16 22.23
N ASP A 236 -1.85 -15.43 23.03
CA ASP A 236 -2.35 -14.77 24.22
C ASP A 236 -3.01 -13.43 23.85
N GLY A 237 -4.26 -13.26 24.26
CA GLY A 237 -5.05 -12.08 23.97
C GLY A 237 -4.49 -10.79 24.58
N GLU A 238 -3.91 -10.82 25.79
CA GLU A 238 -3.22 -9.66 26.38
C GLU A 238 -1.98 -9.27 25.57
N VAL A 239 -1.16 -10.24 25.18
CA VAL A 239 0.05 -9.98 24.38
C VAL A 239 -0.35 -9.35 23.04
N VAL A 240 -1.39 -9.88 22.39
CA VAL A 240 -1.94 -9.28 21.15
C VAL A 240 -2.46 -7.86 21.38
N MET A 241 -3.13 -7.61 22.52
CA MET A 241 -3.62 -6.27 22.87
C MET A 241 -2.47 -5.28 23.09
N ARG A 242 -1.37 -5.71 23.71
CA ARG A 242 -0.16 -4.91 23.91
C ARG A 242 0.56 -4.63 22.59
N ALA A 243 0.77 -5.66 21.77
CA ALA A 243 1.42 -5.54 20.47
C ALA A 243 0.62 -4.67 19.48
N GLY A 244 -0.71 -4.79 19.52
CA GLY A 244 -1.61 -4.11 18.57
C GLY A 244 -2.18 -2.76 19.02
N LYS A 245 -1.75 -2.22 20.18
CA LYS A 245 -2.37 -1.04 20.84
C LYS A 245 -3.90 -1.17 20.98
N GLY A 246 -4.35 -2.34 21.41
CA GLY A 246 -5.77 -2.69 21.56
C GLY A 246 -6.44 -3.12 20.26
N LYS A 247 -7.78 -3.07 20.25
CA LYS A 247 -8.62 -3.44 19.09
C LYS A 247 -8.85 -2.25 18.18
N LYS A 248 -8.85 -2.48 16.86
CA LYS A 248 -9.24 -1.47 15.87
C LYS A 248 -10.51 -1.94 15.16
N HIS A 249 -11.54 -1.10 15.14
CA HIS A 249 -12.87 -1.46 14.63
C HIS A 249 -13.43 -2.75 15.24
N GLY A 250 -13.19 -2.96 16.54
CA GLY A 250 -13.63 -4.15 17.27
C GLY A 250 -12.77 -5.40 17.07
N ARG A 251 -11.71 -5.36 16.25
CA ARG A 251 -10.87 -6.52 15.93
C ARG A 251 -9.47 -6.46 16.56
N TYR A 252 -9.00 -7.61 17.03
CA TYR A 252 -7.61 -7.84 17.42
C TYR A 252 -6.68 -7.66 16.21
N TRP A 253 -5.44 -7.28 16.49
CA TRP A 253 -4.45 -7.02 15.44
C TRP A 253 -3.94 -8.32 14.77
N LEU A 254 -3.92 -9.40 15.54
CA LEU A 254 -3.44 -10.72 15.21
C LEU A 254 -4.45 -11.73 15.77
N GLY A 255 -4.77 -12.80 15.03
CA GLY A 255 -5.58 -13.92 15.56
C GLY A 255 -7.00 -13.59 16.03
N ASP A 256 -7.68 -12.60 15.45
CA ASP A 256 -9.00 -12.11 15.92
C ASP A 256 -10.06 -13.19 16.13
N SER A 257 -10.09 -14.22 15.28
CA SER A 257 -11.07 -15.31 15.35
C SER A 257 -10.76 -16.39 16.38
N VAL A 258 -9.55 -16.42 16.95
CA VAL A 258 -9.10 -17.48 17.87
C VAL A 258 -8.88 -16.99 19.29
N ILE A 259 -8.87 -15.67 19.51
CA ILE A 259 -8.70 -15.08 20.83
C ILE A 259 -10.05 -15.00 21.53
N ASP A 260 -10.13 -15.58 22.73
CA ASP A 260 -11.31 -15.46 23.57
C ASP A 260 -11.45 -14.03 24.12
N MET A 261 -12.51 -13.35 23.70
CA MET A 261 -12.80 -11.99 24.10
C MET A 261 -13.18 -11.87 25.58
N ALA A 262 -13.77 -12.92 26.18
CA ALA A 262 -14.25 -12.87 27.56
C ALA A 262 -13.11 -12.90 28.57
N SER A 263 -12.07 -13.70 28.30
CA SER A 263 -10.88 -13.80 29.15
C SER A 263 -9.81 -12.74 28.86
N THR A 264 -9.88 -12.05 27.72
CA THR A 264 -8.87 -11.05 27.35
C THR A 264 -9.12 -9.68 27.99
N PRO A 265 -8.16 -9.12 28.76
CA PRO A 265 -8.30 -7.79 29.35
C PRO A 265 -8.34 -6.68 28.28
N THR A 266 -9.14 -5.65 28.54
CA THR A 266 -9.22 -4.47 27.67
C THR A 266 -7.94 -3.62 27.74
N LEU A 267 -7.70 -2.79 26.72
CA LEU A 267 -6.51 -1.92 26.71
C LEU A 267 -6.49 -0.94 27.89
N SER A 268 -7.67 -0.48 28.34
CA SER A 268 -7.78 0.39 29.51
C SER A 268 -7.37 -0.35 30.79
N GLN A 269 -7.82 -1.59 30.97
CA GLN A 269 -7.40 -2.43 32.11
C GLN A 269 -5.90 -2.73 32.06
N ILE A 270 -5.34 -3.02 30.88
CA ILE A 270 -3.89 -3.22 30.69
C ILE A 270 -3.12 -1.96 31.11
N ARG A 271 -3.55 -0.78 30.67
CA ARG A 271 -2.91 0.50 31.04
C ARG A 271 -2.98 0.76 32.53
N ALA A 272 -4.12 0.50 33.16
CA ALA A 272 -4.33 0.75 34.59
C ALA A 272 -3.40 -0.10 35.48
N ARG A 273 -3.07 -1.34 35.05
CA ARG A 273 -2.14 -2.21 35.78
C ARG A 273 -0.68 -2.08 35.36
N SER A 274 -0.39 -1.38 34.26
CA SER A 274 0.97 -1.25 33.75
C SER A 274 1.73 -0.25 34.61
N VAL A 275 2.80 -0.71 35.25
CA VAL A 275 3.71 0.12 36.05
C VAL A 275 4.92 0.53 35.22
N SER A 276 5.65 1.57 35.66
CA SER A 276 6.91 1.97 35.04
C SER A 276 7.91 0.81 35.03
N GLY A 277 8.36 0.40 33.85
CA GLY A 277 9.26 -0.75 33.66
C GLY A 277 8.56 -2.10 33.40
N GLY A 278 7.22 -2.12 33.35
CA GLY A 278 6.46 -3.30 32.92
C GLY A 278 6.46 -3.50 31.39
N PRO A 279 5.85 -4.58 30.88
CA PRO A 279 5.82 -4.88 29.46
C PRO A 279 5.22 -3.73 28.64
N SER A 280 5.83 -3.43 27.49
CA SER A 280 5.46 -2.29 26.67
C SER A 280 4.11 -2.48 25.96
N ILE A 281 3.44 -1.38 25.65
CA ILE A 281 2.31 -1.35 24.70
C ILE A 281 2.86 -0.73 23.43
N ARG A 282 2.96 -1.52 22.36
CA ARG A 282 3.56 -1.09 21.10
C ARG A 282 2.58 -0.23 20.30
N GLU A 283 3.15 0.68 19.52
CA GLU A 283 2.37 1.43 18.54
C GLU A 283 2.02 0.53 17.37
N ARG A 284 0.76 0.59 16.92
CA ARG A 284 0.31 -0.19 15.77
C ARG A 284 0.81 0.49 14.48
N PRO A 285 1.54 -0.22 13.61
CA PRO A 285 1.87 0.30 12.29
C PRO A 285 0.60 0.67 11.52
N THR A 286 0.56 1.88 10.97
CA THR A 286 -0.62 2.35 10.22
C THR A 286 -0.35 2.19 8.72
N ALA A 287 -1.38 1.82 7.96
CA ALA A 287 -1.27 1.63 6.50
C ALA A 287 -0.72 2.86 5.73
N THR A 288 -0.77 4.05 6.33
CA THR A 288 -0.18 5.29 5.78
C THR A 288 1.32 5.43 6.02
N GLN A 289 1.92 4.74 6.99
CA GLN A 289 3.35 4.87 7.29
C GLN A 289 4.27 4.45 6.12
N PRO A 290 4.07 3.31 5.44
CA PRO A 290 4.89 2.98 4.28
C PRO A 290 4.68 3.96 3.11
N LEU A 291 3.46 4.47 2.91
CA LEU A 291 3.17 5.50 1.90
C LEU A 291 3.86 6.83 2.23
N GLN A 292 3.91 7.21 3.52
CA GLN A 292 4.60 8.40 3.99
C GLN A 292 6.12 8.28 3.80
N ALA A 293 6.70 7.14 4.18
CA ALA A 293 8.11 6.87 3.97
C ALA A 293 8.48 6.92 2.48
N GLN A 294 7.64 6.35 1.61
CA GLN A 294 7.85 6.40 0.17
C GLN A 294 7.74 7.82 -0.40
N LEU A 295 6.80 8.63 0.10
CA LEU A 295 6.68 10.05 -0.27
C LEU A 295 7.90 10.87 0.18
N GLU A 296 8.42 10.61 1.38
CA GLU A 296 9.64 11.24 1.89
C GLU A 296 10.87 10.84 1.08
N GLU A 297 10.97 9.57 0.69
CA GLU A 297 12.04 9.09 -0.18
C GLU A 297 11.96 9.71 -1.59
N GLU A 298 10.77 9.77 -2.19
CA GLU A 298 10.58 10.48 -3.47
C GLU A 298 10.91 11.97 -3.35
N ARG A 299 10.51 12.61 -2.25
CA ARG A 299 10.82 14.01 -1.99
C ARG A 299 12.33 14.22 -1.87
N ALA A 300 13.03 13.37 -1.12
CA ALA A 300 14.48 13.42 -1.00
C ALA A 300 15.18 13.20 -2.34
N ARG A 301 14.67 12.28 -3.18
CA ARG A 301 15.17 12.08 -4.55
C ARG A 301 14.96 13.31 -5.43
N ARG A 302 13.80 13.97 -5.36
CA ARG A 302 13.52 15.22 -6.09
C ARG A 302 14.42 16.35 -5.64
N GLU A 303 14.55 16.55 -4.33
CA GLU A 303 15.43 17.56 -3.74
C GLU A 303 16.89 17.33 -4.15
N HIS A 304 17.34 16.07 -4.21
CA HIS A 304 18.69 15.74 -4.70
C HIS A 304 18.88 16.10 -6.18
N LEU A 305 17.93 15.74 -7.05
CA LEU A 305 17.98 16.08 -8.47
C LEU A 305 17.94 17.60 -8.70
N GLU A 306 17.10 18.33 -7.96
CA GLU A 306 17.05 19.80 -8.01
C GLU A 306 18.37 20.42 -7.55
N ALA A 307 18.98 19.90 -6.48
CA ALA A 307 20.29 20.36 -6.02
C ALA A 307 21.38 20.11 -7.07
N THR A 308 21.38 18.95 -7.74
CA THR A 308 22.32 18.65 -8.83
C THR A 308 22.14 19.60 -10.01
N LEU A 309 20.90 19.87 -10.43
CA LEU A 309 20.61 20.81 -11.52
C LEU A 309 21.01 22.24 -11.14
N ALA A 310 20.71 22.68 -9.91
CA ALA A 310 21.09 23.99 -9.41
C ALA A 310 22.62 24.17 -9.40
N GLN A 311 23.37 23.14 -8.98
CA GLN A 311 24.82 23.14 -9.02
C GLN A 311 25.35 23.26 -10.46
N GLN A 312 24.79 22.49 -11.40
CA GLN A 312 25.19 22.53 -12.81
C GLN A 312 24.92 23.91 -13.44
N VAL A 313 23.79 24.53 -13.14
CA VAL A 313 23.48 25.90 -13.59
C VAL A 313 24.47 26.90 -13.00
N GLN A 314 24.81 26.78 -11.72
CA GLN A 314 25.77 27.67 -11.06
C GLN A 314 27.17 27.55 -11.67
N GLU A 315 27.62 26.33 -11.98
CA GLU A 315 28.89 26.08 -12.66
C GLU A 315 28.91 26.69 -14.08
N GLN A 316 27.80 26.57 -14.85
CA GLN A 316 27.70 27.21 -16.16
C GLN A 316 27.73 28.74 -16.07
N VAL A 317 27.04 29.33 -15.10
CA VAL A 317 27.06 30.79 -14.89
C VAL A 317 28.46 31.24 -14.51
N GLN A 318 29.17 30.53 -13.63
CA GLN A 318 30.56 30.87 -13.29
C GLN A 318 31.50 30.74 -14.50
N ALA A 319 31.33 29.70 -15.32
CA ALA A 319 32.10 29.54 -16.55
C ALA A 319 31.84 30.68 -17.55
N GLN A 320 30.58 31.09 -17.74
CA GLN A 320 30.26 32.25 -18.59
C GLN A 320 30.85 33.55 -18.06
N VAL A 321 30.77 33.80 -16.75
CA VAL A 321 31.37 34.98 -16.13
C VAL A 321 32.90 34.98 -16.31
N GLN A 322 33.57 33.83 -16.16
CA GLN A 322 35.01 33.72 -16.46
C GLN A 322 35.33 34.02 -17.92
N VAL A 323 34.57 33.47 -18.86
CA VAL A 323 34.76 33.72 -20.29
C VAL A 323 34.56 35.20 -20.62
N GLN A 324 33.52 35.83 -20.05
CA GLN A 324 33.25 37.25 -20.26
C GLN A 324 34.35 38.14 -19.66
N LEU A 325 34.85 37.79 -18.47
CA LEU A 325 35.96 38.50 -17.83
C LEU A 325 37.24 38.37 -18.66
N GLN A 326 37.55 37.18 -19.17
CA GLN A 326 38.69 36.97 -20.07
C GLN A 326 38.55 37.79 -21.36
N ALA A 327 37.35 37.79 -21.98
CA ALA A 327 37.08 38.58 -23.17
C ALA A 327 37.29 40.08 -22.92
N GLN A 328 36.77 40.63 -21.82
CA GLN A 328 37.00 42.03 -21.45
C GLN A 328 38.50 42.32 -21.22
N THR A 329 39.24 41.43 -20.56
CA THR A 329 40.68 41.65 -20.36
C THR A 329 41.47 41.63 -21.66
N GLN A 330 41.10 40.77 -22.63
CA GLN A 330 41.70 40.75 -23.96
C GLN A 330 41.33 41.99 -24.77
N GLU A 331 40.08 42.44 -24.70
CA GLU A 331 39.63 43.67 -25.37
C GLU A 331 40.40 44.87 -24.82
N MET A 332 40.49 45.00 -23.49
CA MET A 332 41.28 46.05 -22.84
C MET A 332 42.76 45.98 -23.25
N PHE A 333 43.36 44.79 -23.27
CA PHE A 333 44.74 44.60 -23.71
C PHE A 333 44.94 45.02 -25.17
N SER A 334 44.00 44.66 -26.06
CA SER A 334 44.04 45.03 -27.48
C SER A 334 43.91 46.55 -27.69
N TYR A 335 43.04 47.21 -26.92
CA TYR A 335 42.88 48.67 -26.93
C TYR A 335 44.18 49.38 -26.53
N PHE A 336 44.80 48.96 -25.43
CA PHE A 336 46.08 49.51 -25.00
C PHE A 336 47.17 49.26 -26.05
N GLN A 337 47.26 48.04 -26.59
CA GLN A 337 48.23 47.72 -27.64
C GLN A 337 48.07 48.64 -28.87
N ALA A 338 46.83 48.90 -29.30
CA ALA A 338 46.55 49.80 -30.41
C ALA A 338 46.90 51.27 -30.11
N GLN A 339 46.58 51.77 -28.90
CA GLN A 339 46.96 53.13 -28.50
C GLN A 339 48.48 53.33 -28.44
N PHE A 340 49.20 52.36 -27.88
CA PHE A 340 50.66 52.42 -27.76
C PHE A 340 51.34 52.33 -29.15
N ALA A 341 50.81 51.51 -30.06
CA ALA A 341 51.26 51.47 -31.45
C ALA A 341 51.04 52.82 -32.18
N ALA A 342 49.92 53.50 -31.92
CA ALA A 342 49.61 54.80 -32.53
C ALA A 342 50.52 55.95 -32.07
N ILE A 343 51.10 55.85 -30.86
CA ILE A 343 52.03 56.85 -30.30
C ILE A 343 53.50 56.53 -30.67
N GLY A 344 53.74 55.52 -31.50
CA GLY A 344 55.08 55.15 -31.98
C GLY A 344 55.91 54.32 -30.99
N HIS A 345 55.27 53.79 -29.94
CA HIS A 345 55.90 52.92 -28.93
C HIS A 345 55.14 51.60 -28.81
N PRO A 346 55.31 50.63 -29.74
CA PRO A 346 54.60 49.36 -29.67
C PRO A 346 54.95 48.60 -28.38
N LEU A 347 53.92 48.21 -27.62
CA LEU A 347 54.08 47.27 -26.49
C LEU A 347 54.50 45.90 -27.04
N GLN A 348 55.65 45.38 -26.59
CA GLN A 348 56.05 43.99 -26.86
C GLN A 348 55.06 43.02 -26.21
N ALA A 349 54.93 41.82 -26.82
CA ALA A 349 54.07 40.73 -26.36
C ALA A 349 54.18 40.51 -24.84
N PRO A 350 53.08 40.12 -24.16
CA PRO A 350 53.09 40.01 -22.71
C PRO A 350 54.13 38.97 -22.28
N LEU A 351 55.10 39.41 -21.47
CA LEU A 351 55.90 38.48 -20.68
C LEU A 351 54.94 37.69 -19.77
N PRO A 352 55.14 36.38 -19.57
CA PRO A 352 54.29 35.61 -18.67
C PRO A 352 54.31 36.29 -17.30
N MET A 353 53.14 36.75 -16.85
CA MET A 353 52.99 37.28 -15.51
C MET A 353 53.49 36.22 -14.53
N TRP A 354 54.40 36.63 -13.65
CA TRP A 354 54.92 35.81 -12.56
C TRP A 354 53.79 35.05 -11.86
N ALA A 355 53.93 33.73 -11.76
CA ALA A 355 53.13 32.93 -10.84
C ALA A 355 53.21 33.54 -9.42
N PRO A 356 52.13 33.49 -8.61
CA PRO A 356 52.21 33.84 -7.20
C PRO A 356 53.36 33.06 -6.55
N ARG A 357 54.30 33.76 -5.91
CA ARG A 357 55.37 33.12 -5.13
C ARG A 357 54.73 32.20 -4.08
N PRO A 358 55.15 30.93 -3.96
CA PRO A 358 54.81 30.14 -2.80
C PRO A 358 55.42 30.79 -1.54
N PRO A 359 54.76 30.77 -0.38
CA PRO A 359 55.36 31.24 0.86
C PRO A 359 56.63 30.44 1.16
N ILE A 360 57.71 31.16 1.39
CA ILE A 360 59.04 30.62 1.72
C ILE A 360 58.95 30.01 3.12
N SER A 361 59.05 28.68 3.18
CA SER A 361 59.28 27.94 4.42
C SER A 361 60.75 28.12 4.84
N SER A 362 60.98 28.84 5.93
CA SER A 362 62.24 28.81 6.67
C SER A 362 61.96 28.35 8.12
N PRO A 363 62.65 27.31 8.63
CA PRO A 363 62.42 26.77 9.97
C PRO A 363 63.24 27.53 11.02
N PRO A 364 62.80 27.51 12.29
CA PRO A 364 63.77 27.20 13.35
C PRO A 364 63.19 26.33 14.49
N MET A 365 63.83 25.18 14.70
CA MET A 365 64.50 24.64 15.91
C MET A 365 63.95 24.91 17.35
N PRO A 366 64.32 24.05 18.33
CA PRO A 366 63.38 23.41 19.26
C PRO A 366 63.46 23.90 20.71
N GLY A 367 62.40 23.63 21.48
CA GLY A 367 62.34 23.68 22.94
C GLY A 367 60.88 23.63 23.40
N SER A 368 60.32 22.47 23.76
CA SER A 368 60.44 21.72 25.03
C SER A 368 59.30 22.04 26.01
N ALA A 369 58.70 20.93 26.48
CA ALA A 369 57.90 20.70 27.69
C ALA A 369 56.42 21.12 27.73
N GLY A 370 55.55 20.10 27.86
CA GLY A 370 54.19 20.25 28.40
C GLY A 370 53.17 19.13 28.10
N SER A 371 53.46 17.87 28.48
CA SER A 371 52.60 16.71 28.82
C SER A 371 51.12 16.66 28.36
N ASN A 372 50.70 15.66 27.55
CA ASN A 372 50.15 14.30 27.90
C ASN A 372 48.88 14.32 28.78
N ALA A 373 47.80 13.55 28.58
CA ALA A 373 47.38 12.44 27.70
C ALA A 373 45.83 12.26 27.90
N GLY A 374 45.02 11.60 27.07
CA GLY A 374 45.30 10.77 25.90
C GLY A 374 44.04 10.20 25.22
N ALA A 375 44.34 9.39 24.19
CA ALA A 375 43.57 8.32 23.49
C ALA A 375 42.17 8.66 22.92
N GLY A 376 41.86 8.51 21.62
CA GLY A 376 42.34 7.54 20.62
C GLY A 376 41.56 6.21 20.74
N ALA A 377 41.13 5.49 19.70
CA ALA A 377 41.27 5.56 18.24
C ALA A 377 40.18 4.63 17.65
N GLY A 378 39.67 4.87 16.45
CA GLY A 378 40.18 4.25 15.20
C GLY A 378 39.06 3.40 14.59
N VAL A 379 38.96 3.04 13.31
CA VAL A 379 39.80 3.03 12.10
C VAL A 379 38.74 2.86 10.97
N GLY A 380 38.68 3.61 9.88
CA GLY A 380 39.62 3.65 8.74
C GLY A 380 39.05 2.84 7.57
N ALA A 381 38.77 3.49 6.45
CA ALA A 381 38.55 2.85 5.15
C ALA A 381 39.13 3.78 4.07
N GLY A 382 40.13 3.26 3.35
CA GLY A 382 40.75 3.90 2.20
C GLY A 382 40.13 3.37 0.91
N ASP A 383 40.00 4.28 -0.05
CA ASP A 383 39.66 4.04 -1.44
C ASP A 383 40.66 3.15 -2.17
N VAL A 384 40.15 2.41 -3.15
CA VAL A 384 40.88 2.14 -4.39
C VAL A 384 39.89 2.17 -5.57
N ASP A 385 40.09 3.14 -6.46
CA ASP A 385 39.46 3.27 -7.77
C ASP A 385 40.23 2.43 -8.80
N LEU A 386 39.52 1.66 -9.63
CA LEU A 386 39.98 1.30 -10.97
C LEU A 386 38.79 1.05 -11.91
N SER A 387 38.54 2.04 -12.75
CA SER A 387 37.93 1.92 -14.06
C SER A 387 38.52 0.76 -14.90
N ALA A 388 37.73 -0.30 -15.14
CA ALA A 388 37.95 -1.25 -16.25
C ALA A 388 36.71 -2.14 -16.51
N ALA A 389 35.67 -1.59 -17.17
CA ALA A 389 34.74 -2.37 -18.00
C ALA A 389 33.89 -1.42 -18.85
N ARG A 390 34.49 -0.89 -19.91
CA ARG A 390 33.75 -0.37 -21.07
C ARG A 390 33.30 -1.56 -21.92
N ASN A 391 32.10 -1.43 -22.47
CA ASN A 391 31.50 -2.22 -23.56
C ASN A 391 30.74 -3.47 -23.13
N LEU A 392 29.42 -3.31 -22.95
CA LEU A 392 28.37 -4.19 -23.47
C LEU A 392 27.09 -3.33 -23.52
N PHE A 393 26.28 -3.47 -24.58
CA PHE A 393 25.04 -2.75 -24.93
C PHE A 393 25.19 -1.56 -25.93
N PRO A 394 24.65 -1.70 -27.17
CA PRO A 394 24.57 -0.61 -28.13
C PRO A 394 23.61 0.49 -27.68
N GLN A 395 23.99 1.74 -27.97
CA GLN A 395 23.08 2.87 -28.01
C GLN A 395 22.47 2.95 -29.42
N GLU A 396 21.18 2.65 -29.56
CA GLU A 396 20.24 3.31 -30.48
C GLU A 396 18.84 2.66 -30.37
N PRO A 397 17.75 3.44 -30.51
CA PRO A 397 16.39 2.92 -30.50
C PRO A 397 15.98 2.38 -31.89
N PRO A 398 15.23 1.28 -32.00
CA PRO A 398 14.67 0.87 -33.28
C PRO A 398 13.48 1.75 -33.69
N PRO A 399 13.24 1.91 -35.01
CA PRO A 399 12.26 2.85 -35.55
C PRO A 399 10.83 2.28 -35.55
N PHE A 400 9.84 3.18 -35.38
CA PHE A 400 8.48 3.07 -35.94
C PHE A 400 8.60 3.10 -37.48
N ASP A 401 7.83 2.44 -38.34
CA ASP A 401 6.40 2.07 -38.47
C ASP A 401 6.31 1.11 -39.71
N PRO A 402 5.16 0.58 -40.23
CA PRO A 402 3.74 0.87 -39.96
C PRO A 402 2.86 -0.32 -39.58
#